data_AF-A0A7C5QB25-F1
#
_entry.id   AF-A0A7C5QB25-F1
#
_cell.length_a   1.000
_cell.length_b   1.000
_cell.length_c   1.000
_cell.angle_alpha   90.00
_cell.angle_beta   90.00
_cell.angle_gamma   90.00
#
_symmetry.space_group_name_H-M   'P 1'
#
loop_
_entity.id
_entity.type
_entity.pdbx_description
1 polymer ?
#
loop_
_entity_poly.entity_id
_entity_poly.type
_entity_poly.pdbx_seq_one_letter_code
_entity_poly.pdbx_strand_id
1 'polypeptide(L)'
;MTKDPARIRAVLFDYGGVVADEGFAAGLRAIARRHGLDPAKVFALGLRLVYHTGYVTGRASEHDFWQALRDSTGMTSPDHLLTNMVLDRFSPRPAMLDLADRLQRAGLLVAILSDQSDW
;
A
#
# COMPACT_ATOMS: atom_id res chain seq x y z
N MET A 1 36.03 7.53 23.78
CA MET A 1 35.00 6.47 23.81
C MET A 1 34.48 6.27 22.40
N THR A 2 34.99 5.27 21.68
CA THR A 2 34.42 4.84 20.41
C THR A 2 33.07 4.18 20.69
N LYS A 3 31.97 4.69 20.13
CA LYS A 3 30.69 4.00 20.16
C LYS A 3 30.89 2.64 19.49
N ASP A 4 30.59 1.56 20.21
CA ASP A 4 30.36 0.27 19.57
C ASP A 4 29.31 0.47 18.46
N PRO A 5 29.53 -0.06 17.25
CA PRO A 5 28.53 0.05 16.20
C PRO A 5 27.23 -0.60 16.70
N ALA A 6 26.13 0.14 16.59
CA ALA A 6 24.85 -0.30 17.13
C ALA A 6 24.45 -1.64 16.49
N ARG A 7 24.42 -2.71 17.29
CA ARG A 7 24.01 -4.04 16.84
C ARG A 7 22.54 -4.00 16.43
N ILE A 8 22.24 -4.34 15.18
CA ILE A 8 20.86 -4.48 14.69
C ILE A 8 20.17 -5.58 15.52
N ARG A 9 18.98 -5.29 16.05
CA ARG A 9 18.17 -6.23 16.82
C ARG A 9 16.81 -6.53 16.19
N ALA A 10 16.35 -5.66 15.29
CA ALA A 10 15.07 -5.79 14.65
C ALA A 10 15.15 -5.30 13.19
N VAL A 11 14.35 -5.92 12.33
CA VAL A 11 14.10 -5.49 10.96
C VAL A 11 12.60 -5.41 10.76
N LEU A 12 12.10 -4.23 10.41
CA LEU A 12 10.70 -3.98 10.12
C LEU A 12 10.56 -3.79 8.61
N PHE A 13 9.69 -4.59 7.98
CA PHE A 13 9.43 -4.50 6.55
C PHE A 13 8.16 -3.71 6.28
N ASP A 14 8.20 -2.80 5.31
CA ASP A 14 6.98 -2.35 4.66
C ASP A 14 6.35 -3.50 3.87
N TYR A 15 5.08 -3.38 3.50
CA TYR A 15 4.37 -4.36 2.69
C TYR A 15 4.43 -4.02 1.20
N GLY A 16 3.85 -2.88 0.80
CA GLY A 16 3.79 -2.44 -0.59
C GLY A 16 5.17 -2.12 -1.17
N GLY A 17 5.48 -2.67 -2.34
CA GLY A 17 6.78 -2.49 -2.99
C GLY A 17 7.95 -3.22 -2.33
N VAL A 18 7.74 -3.84 -1.16
CA VAL A 18 8.76 -4.55 -0.37
C VAL A 18 8.41 -6.02 -0.25
N VAL A 19 7.48 -6.42 0.63
CA VAL A 19 7.06 -7.82 0.78
C VAL A 19 6.16 -8.27 -0.37
N ALA A 20 5.37 -7.34 -0.92
CA ALA A 20 4.56 -7.53 -2.11
C ALA A 20 4.88 -6.46 -3.17
N ASP A 21 4.38 -6.64 -4.39
CA ASP A 21 4.34 -5.58 -5.37
C ASP A 21 3.55 -4.36 -4.87
N GLU A 22 3.82 -3.20 -5.49
CA GLU A 22 3.20 -1.92 -5.12
C GLU A 22 1.74 -1.84 -5.65
N GLY A 23 0.85 -2.60 -5.01
CA GLY A 23 -0.52 -2.83 -5.46
C GLY A 23 -1.39 -1.58 -5.46
N PHE A 24 -1.27 -0.70 -4.46
CA PHE A 24 -2.03 0.55 -4.39
C PHE A 24 -1.69 1.48 -5.55
N ALA A 25 -0.40 1.77 -5.78
CA ALA A 25 0.01 2.63 -6.88
C ALA A 25 -0.27 1.99 -8.25
N ALA A 26 -0.10 0.67 -8.39
CA ALA A 26 -0.40 -0.03 -9.62
C ALA A 26 -1.91 -0.07 -9.91
N GLY A 27 -2.74 -0.25 -8.88
CA GLY A 27 -4.19 -0.27 -8.93
C GLY A 27 -4.78 1.07 -9.36
N LEU A 28 -4.37 2.17 -8.70
CA LEU A 28 -4.83 3.51 -9.08
C LEU A 28 -4.46 3.88 -10.51
N ARG A 29 -3.25 3.50 -10.97
CA ARG A 29 -2.85 3.71 -12.37
C ARG A 29 -3.67 2.86 -13.35
N ALA A 30 -4.05 1.64 -12.97
CA ALA A 30 -4.90 0.80 -13.79
C ALA A 30 -6.34 1.32 -13.86
N ILE A 31 -6.90 1.78 -12.74
CA ILE A 31 -8.19 2.46 -12.66
C ILE A 31 -8.18 3.67 -13.60
N ALA A 32 -7.15 4.51 -13.51
CA ALA A 32 -7.02 5.68 -14.39
C ALA A 32 -7.09 5.32 -15.87
N ARG A 33 -6.30 4.33 -16.31
CA ARG A 33 -6.28 3.86 -17.70
C ARG A 33 -7.65 3.35 -18.15
N ARG A 34 -8.33 2.58 -17.29
CA ARG A 34 -9.69 2.05 -17.56
C ARG A 34 -10.71 3.17 -17.81
N HIS A 35 -10.54 4.31 -17.16
CA HIS A 35 -11.43 5.46 -17.29
C HIS A 35 -10.91 6.55 -18.25
N GLY A 36 -9.84 6.30 -19.00
CA GLY A 36 -9.26 7.30 -19.92
C GLY A 36 -8.65 8.52 -19.21
N LEU A 37 -8.28 8.37 -17.95
CA LEU A 37 -7.67 9.42 -17.12
C LEU A 37 -6.14 9.31 -17.10
N ASP A 38 -5.48 10.42 -16.76
CA ASP A 38 -4.03 10.45 -16.56
C ASP A 38 -3.63 9.61 -15.32
N PRO A 39 -2.84 8.53 -15.49
CA PRO A 39 -2.45 7.65 -14.40
C PRO A 39 -1.63 8.33 -13.30
N ALA A 40 -0.79 9.31 -13.64
CA ALA A 40 0.02 10.02 -12.65
C ALA A 40 -0.86 10.93 -11.79
N LYS A 41 -1.84 11.60 -12.40
CA LYS A 41 -2.78 12.47 -11.67
C LYS A 41 -3.70 11.68 -10.75
N VAL A 42 -4.27 10.57 -11.21
CA VAL A 42 -5.15 9.72 -10.38
C VAL A 42 -4.37 9.09 -9.22
N PHE A 43 -3.13 8.65 -9.45
CA PHE A 43 -2.28 8.15 -8.37
C PHE A 43 -2.00 9.22 -7.31
N ALA A 44 -1.56 10.41 -7.72
CA ALA A 44 -1.28 11.51 -6.79
C ALA A 44 -2.54 11.97 -6.04
N LEU A 45 -3.70 11.93 -6.69
CA LEU A 45 -4.99 12.21 -6.08
C LEU A 45 -5.36 11.13 -5.04
N GLY A 46 -5.30 9.85 -5.40
CA GLY A 46 -5.61 8.75 -4.49
C GLY A 46 -4.70 8.74 -3.25
N LEU A 47 -3.39 8.98 -3.42
CA LEU A 47 -2.47 9.17 -2.29
C LEU A 47 -2.90 10.31 -1.37
N ARG A 48 -3.38 11.43 -1.91
CA ARG A 48 -3.85 12.55 -1.08
C ARG A 48 -5.14 12.20 -0.36
N LEU A 49 -6.09 11.58 -1.09
CA LEU A 49 -7.41 11.26 -0.56
C LEU A 49 -7.36 10.20 0.53
N VAL A 50 -6.49 9.20 0.43
CA VAL A 50 -6.41 8.12 1.44
C VAL A 50 -6.08 8.66 2.84
N TYR A 51 -5.25 9.70 2.93
CA TYR A 51 -4.97 10.41 4.19
C TYR A 51 -6.01 11.50 4.48
N HIS A 52 -6.48 12.24 3.47
CA HIS A 52 -7.42 13.35 3.68
C HIS A 52 -8.79 12.88 4.20
N THR A 53 -9.31 11.75 3.69
CA THR A 53 -10.52 11.14 4.23
C THR A 53 -10.26 10.50 5.59
N GLY A 54 -9.00 10.18 5.90
CA GLY A 54 -8.61 9.45 7.10
C GLY A 54 -8.79 7.94 6.98
N TYR A 55 -9.01 7.42 5.76
CA TYR A 55 -9.21 6.00 5.51
C TYR A 55 -8.02 5.15 5.99
N VAL A 56 -6.80 5.50 5.61
CA VAL A 56 -5.57 4.79 6.07
C VAL A 56 -5.35 4.87 7.59
N THR A 57 -6.01 5.81 8.27
CA THR A 57 -5.94 5.96 9.74
C THR A 57 -7.14 5.35 10.48
N GLY A 58 -8.03 4.66 9.77
CA GLY A 58 -9.24 4.05 10.33
C GLY A 58 -10.31 5.06 10.76
N ARG A 59 -10.28 6.29 10.26
CA ARG A 59 -11.23 7.37 10.61
C ARG A 59 -12.36 7.54 9.61
N ALA A 60 -12.29 6.85 8.48
CA ALA A 60 -13.30 6.80 7.44
C ALA A 60 -13.37 5.39 6.85
N SER A 61 -14.45 5.11 6.13
CA SER A 61 -14.64 3.83 5.46
C SER A 61 -13.96 3.79 4.09
N GLU A 62 -13.82 2.58 3.56
CA GLU A 62 -13.47 2.34 2.14
C GLU A 62 -14.41 3.11 1.19
N HIS A 63 -15.71 3.11 1.49
CA HIS A 63 -16.72 3.80 0.68
C HIS A 63 -16.44 5.30 0.61
N ASP A 64 -16.09 5.93 1.73
CA ASP A 64 -15.78 7.37 1.78
C ASP A 64 -14.55 7.71 0.92
N PHE A 65 -13.53 6.87 0.95
CA PHE A 65 -12.35 7.01 0.10
C PHE A 65 -12.71 6.93 -1.39
N TRP A 66 -13.44 5.88 -1.79
CA TRP A 66 -13.81 5.72 -3.19
C TRP A 66 -14.78 6.80 -3.66
N GLN A 67 -15.70 7.26 -2.79
CA GLN A 67 -16.62 8.35 -3.11
C GLN A 67 -15.85 9.65 -3.37
N ALA A 68 -14.90 10.00 -2.51
CA ALA A 68 -14.07 11.17 -2.72
C ALA A 68 -13.27 11.09 -4.04
N LEU A 69 -12.81 9.89 -4.42
CA LEU A 69 -12.13 9.68 -5.69
C LEU A 69 -13.09 9.86 -6.88
N ARG A 70 -14.31 9.30 -6.82
CA ARG A 70 -15.35 9.49 -7.83
C ARG A 70 -15.72 10.95 -8.01
N ASP A 71 -15.98 11.66 -6.93
CA ASP A 71 -16.36 13.08 -6.96
C ASP A 71 -15.26 13.93 -7.62
N SER A 72 -14.00 13.55 -7.41
CA SER A 72 -12.85 14.26 -7.94
C SER A 72 -12.52 13.95 -9.40
N THR A 73 -12.93 12.79 -9.94
CA THR A 73 -12.55 12.35 -11.30
C THR A 73 -13.71 12.09 -12.24
N GLY A 74 -14.95 12.05 -11.75
CA GLY A 74 -16.14 11.65 -12.51
C GLY A 74 -16.19 10.16 -12.86
N MET A 75 -15.41 9.30 -12.19
CA MET A 75 -15.48 7.85 -12.44
C MET A 75 -16.74 7.25 -11.81
N THR A 76 -17.24 6.14 -12.39
CA THR A 76 -18.55 5.56 -12.00
C THR A 76 -18.48 4.10 -11.58
N SER A 77 -17.27 3.52 -11.47
CA SER A 77 -17.13 2.13 -11.04
C SER A 77 -17.49 1.97 -9.55
N PRO A 78 -18.19 0.87 -9.19
CA PRO A 78 -18.53 0.57 -7.81
C PRO A 78 -17.29 0.15 -7.00
N ASP A 79 -17.34 0.38 -5.69
CA ASP A 79 -16.23 0.19 -4.75
C ASP A 79 -15.56 -1.17 -4.92
N HIS A 80 -16.31 -2.28 -4.87
CA HIS A 80 -15.75 -3.63 -5.01
C HIS A 80 -14.90 -3.85 -6.29
N LEU A 81 -15.24 -3.21 -7.41
CA LEU A 81 -14.43 -3.32 -8.63
C LEU A 81 -13.13 -2.51 -8.51
N LEU A 82 -13.20 -1.32 -7.91
CA LEU A 82 -12.01 -0.48 -7.68
C LEU A 82 -11.06 -1.16 -6.68
N THR A 83 -11.60 -1.74 -5.62
CA THR A 83 -10.87 -2.50 -4.61
C THR A 83 -10.20 -3.72 -5.20
N ASN A 84 -10.92 -4.56 -5.95
CA ASN A 84 -10.32 -5.72 -6.59
C ASN A 84 -9.20 -5.32 -7.56
N MET A 85 -9.36 -4.20 -8.29
CA MET A 85 -8.28 -3.67 -9.13
C MET A 85 -7.04 -3.27 -8.33
N VAL A 86 -7.16 -2.88 -7.07
CA VAL A 86 -6.01 -2.65 -6.18
C VAL A 86 -5.45 -3.96 -5.65
N LEU A 87 -6.31 -4.81 -5.06
CA LEU A 87 -5.90 -6.03 -4.37
C LEU A 87 -5.24 -7.06 -5.31
N ASP A 88 -5.75 -7.21 -6.53
CA ASP A 88 -5.19 -8.12 -7.55
C ASP A 88 -3.74 -7.77 -7.96
N ARG A 89 -3.24 -6.61 -7.53
CA ARG A 89 -1.88 -6.12 -7.85
C ARG A 89 -0.90 -6.21 -6.70
N PHE A 90 -1.32 -6.71 -5.54
CA PHE A 90 -0.40 -7.12 -4.48
C PHE A 90 0.04 -8.57 -4.71
N SER A 91 1.12 -8.74 -5.48
CA SER A 91 1.74 -10.07 -5.64
C SER A 91 2.87 -10.24 -4.62
N PRO A 92 2.85 -11.27 -3.75
CA PRO A 92 3.94 -11.54 -2.82
C PRO A 92 5.28 -11.74 -3.53
N ARG A 93 6.37 -11.28 -2.92
CA ARG A 93 7.74 -11.41 -3.43
C ARG A 93 8.49 -12.51 -2.69
N PRO A 94 8.64 -13.72 -3.26
CA PRO A 94 9.21 -14.86 -2.54
C PRO A 94 10.58 -14.57 -1.93
N ALA A 95 11.46 -13.86 -2.66
CA ALA A 95 12.79 -13.51 -2.16
C ALA A 95 12.78 -12.65 -0.88
N MET A 96 11.74 -11.84 -0.68
CA MET A 96 11.60 -11.00 0.51
C MET A 96 11.03 -11.78 1.69
N LEU A 97 10.14 -12.74 1.44
CA LEU A 97 9.68 -13.70 2.44
C LEU A 97 10.85 -14.59 2.91
N ASP A 98 11.64 -15.12 1.97
CA ASP A 98 12.84 -15.91 2.28
C ASP A 98 13.89 -15.10 3.07
N LEU A 99 14.01 -13.80 2.81
CA LEU A 99 14.88 -12.91 3.58
C LEU A 99 14.35 -12.72 5.00
N ALA A 100 13.06 -12.44 5.17
CA ALA A 100 12.43 -12.30 6.48
C ALA A 100 12.64 -13.56 7.34
N ASP A 101 12.44 -14.73 6.75
CA ASP A 101 12.68 -16.04 7.37
C ASP A 101 14.13 -16.21 7.84
N ARG A 102 15.11 -15.89 6.99
CA ARG A 102 16.53 -16.01 7.35
C ARG A 102 16.92 -15.05 8.46
N LEU A 103 16.40 -13.83 8.45
CA LEU A 103 16.65 -12.83 9.51
C LEU A 103 16.06 -13.29 10.85
N GLN A 104 14.84 -13.85 10.82
CA GLN A 104 14.22 -14.39 12.03
C GLN A 104 15.03 -15.57 12.59
N ARG A 105 15.47 -16.51 11.75
CA ARG A 105 16.32 -17.65 12.15
C ARG A 105 17.69 -17.21 12.68
N ALA A 106 18.18 -16.03 12.25
CA ALA A 106 19.40 -15.42 12.78
C ALA A 106 19.20 -14.72 14.15
N GLY A 107 18.00 -14.78 14.73
CA GLY A 107 17.70 -14.24 16.06
C GLY A 107 17.32 -12.76 16.09
N LEU A 108 16.98 -12.17 14.94
CA LEU A 108 16.44 -10.82 14.86
C LEU A 108 14.92 -10.83 15.08
N LEU A 109 14.40 -9.77 15.70
CA LEU A 109 12.97 -9.49 15.64
C LEU A 109 12.61 -9.10 14.20
N VAL A 110 11.66 -9.80 13.60
CA VAL A 110 11.16 -9.50 12.25
C VAL A 110 9.66 -9.25 12.34
N ALA A 111 9.21 -8.11 11.81
CA ALA A 111 7.80 -7.75 11.76
C ALA A 111 7.51 -6.87 10.53
N ILE A 112 6.22 -6.68 10.24
CA ILE A 112 5.76 -5.71 9.24
C ILE A 112 5.41 -4.41 9.95
N LEU A 113 5.79 -3.29 9.34
CA LEU A 113 5.34 -1.94 9.70
C LEU A 113 5.00 -1.22 8.39
N SER A 114 3.72 -1.09 8.11
CA SER A 114 3.21 -0.58 6.84
C SER A 114 1.94 0.23 7.08
N ASP A 115 1.73 1.27 6.29
CA ASP A 115 0.47 2.02 6.26
C ASP A 115 -0.59 1.13 5.59
N GLN A 116 -1.55 0.63 6.39
CA GLN A 116 -2.58 -0.30 5.96
C GLN A 116 -3.96 0.23 6.34
N SER A 117 -4.97 -0.10 5.52
CA SER A 117 -6.38 0.10 5.85
C SER A 117 -6.99 -1.22 6.33
N ASP A 118 -8.32 -1.36 6.27
CA ASP A 118 -9.04 -2.62 6.46
C ASP A 118 -8.99 -3.56 5.23
N TRP A 119 -8.08 -3.28 4.30
CA TRP A 119 -7.73 -4.11 3.14
C TRP A 119 -6.67 -5.17 3.48
#